data_AF-A0A1F8SBE0-F1
#
_entry.id   AF-A0A1F8SBE0-F1
#
_cell.length_a   1.000
_cell.length_b   1.000
_cell.length_c   1.000
_cell.angle_alpha   90.00
_cell.angle_beta   90.00
_cell.angle_gamma   90.00
#
_symmetry.space_group_name_H-M   'P 1'
#
loop_
_entity.id
_entity.type
_entity.pdbx_description
1 polymer ?
#
loop_
_entity_poly.entity_id
_entity_poly.type
_entity_poly.pdbx_seq_one_letter_code
_entity_poly.pdbx_strand_id
1 'polypeptide(L)'
;MFFPIEEWFPAFVLTLLVEGPIVLAGFRGATVSLPRLALLLVFANLATHQAVWFVFTQLFLVGTMAYTVAAETWAVAAEAVFYWAISPGVSTRRVFAVAVSANAASFVLGHVAATLWPDLLRLPT
;
A
#
# COMPACT_ATOMS: atom_id res chain seq x y z
N MET A 1 18.44 -1.34 -8.50
CA MET A 1 18.79 -1.45 -7.06
C MET A 1 17.87 -2.51 -6.49
N PHE A 2 18.41 -3.54 -5.84
CA PHE A 2 17.61 -4.63 -5.26
C PHE A 2 17.08 -4.20 -3.89
N PHE A 3 15.79 -4.34 -3.64
CA PHE A 3 15.20 -4.08 -2.31
C PHE A 3 15.41 -5.33 -1.45
N PRO A 4 16.20 -5.27 -0.36
CA PRO A 4 16.48 -6.45 0.46
C PRO A 4 15.20 -7.03 1.06
N ILE A 5 15.09 -8.35 1.11
CA ILE A 5 13.92 -9.03 1.72
C ILE A 5 13.79 -8.70 3.21
N GLU A 6 14.92 -8.42 3.86
CA GLU A 6 14.99 -8.03 5.27
C GLU A 6 14.38 -6.64 5.51
N GLU A 7 14.44 -5.76 4.50
CA GLU A 7 13.82 -4.43 4.55
C GLU A 7 12.36 -4.45 4.08
N TRP A 8 12.02 -5.43 3.23
CA TRP A 8 10.68 -5.61 2.68
C TRP A 8 9.63 -5.86 3.76
N PHE A 9 9.89 -6.80 4.67
CA PHE A 9 8.87 -7.21 5.63
C PHE A 9 8.52 -6.09 6.63
N PRO A 10 9.48 -5.37 7.25
CA PRO A 10 9.19 -4.20 8.08
C PRO A 10 8.43 -3.11 7.32
N ALA A 11 8.82 -2.81 6.07
CA ALA A 11 8.13 -1.83 5.24
C ALA A 11 6.68 -2.26 4.96
N PHE A 12 6.45 -3.53 4.64
CA PHE A 12 5.12 -4.10 4.44
C PHE A 12 4.25 -4.01 5.69
N VAL A 13 4.81 -4.33 6.87
CA VAL A 13 4.11 -4.20 8.14
C VAL A 13 3.74 -2.73 8.41
N LEU A 14 4.67 -1.79 8.18
CA LEU A 14 4.40 -0.37 8.30
C LEU A 14 3.26 0.07 7.39
N THR A 15 3.24 -0.37 6.13
CA THR A 15 2.14 -0.09 5.20
C THR A 15 0.81 -0.59 5.77
N LEU A 16 0.73 -1.84 6.22
CA LEU A 16 -0.51 -2.39 6.79
C LEU A 16 -0.98 -1.62 8.04
N LEU A 17 -0.06 -1.17 8.89
CA LEU A 17 -0.37 -0.38 10.08
C LEU A 17 -0.91 1.02 9.73
N VAL A 18 -0.42 1.62 8.65
CA VAL A 18 -0.87 2.94 8.18
C VAL A 18 -2.20 2.84 7.43
N GLU A 19 -2.29 1.90 6.48
CA GLU A 19 -3.44 1.78 5.60
C GLU A 19 -4.65 1.14 6.29
N GLY A 20 -4.41 0.21 7.21
CA GLY A 20 -5.48 -0.51 7.91
C GLY A 20 -6.52 0.42 8.55
N PRO A 21 -6.14 1.38 9.41
CA PRO A 21 -7.07 2.35 9.97
C PRO A 21 -7.85 3.15 8.92
N ILE A 22 -7.20 3.55 7.83
CA ILE A 22 -7.79 4.34 6.75
C ILE A 22 -8.83 3.49 6.00
N VAL A 23 -8.50 2.25 5.66
CA VAL A 23 -9.40 1.33 4.98
C VAL A 23 -10.58 0.96 5.89
N LEU A 24 -10.34 0.64 7.16
CA LEU A 24 -11.40 0.33 8.12
C LEU A 24 -12.37 1.51 8.31
N ALA A 25 -11.86 2.72 8.49
CA ALA A 25 -12.70 3.92 8.56
C ALA A 25 -13.42 4.18 7.23
N GLY A 26 -12.68 4.03 6.12
CA GLY A 26 -13.13 4.21 4.76
C GLY A 26 -14.27 3.28 4.36
N PHE A 27 -14.35 2.08 4.94
CA PHE A 27 -15.41 1.09 4.70
C PHE A 27 -16.44 1.00 5.84
N ARG A 28 -16.39 1.90 6.83
CA ARG A 28 -17.38 1.93 7.92
C ARG A 28 -18.81 2.01 7.38
N GLY A 29 -19.68 1.12 7.86
CA GLY A 29 -21.08 1.04 7.41
C GLY A 29 -21.29 0.35 6.06
N ALA A 30 -20.22 -0.15 5.42
CA ALA A 30 -20.37 -1.11 4.33
C ALA A 30 -20.78 -2.49 4.88
N THR A 31 -21.36 -3.33 4.04
CA THR A 31 -21.80 -4.70 4.37
C THR A 31 -20.64 -5.71 4.45
N VAL A 32 -19.40 -5.26 4.24
CA VAL A 32 -18.20 -6.11 4.26
C VAL A 32 -17.82 -6.44 5.70
N SER A 33 -17.63 -7.72 6.00
CA SER A 33 -17.19 -8.16 7.33
C SER A 33 -15.74 -7.77 7.61
N LEU A 34 -15.43 -7.45 8.88
CA LEU A 34 -14.07 -7.06 9.29
C LEU A 34 -12.99 -8.07 8.91
N PRO A 35 -13.17 -9.41 9.09
CA PRO A 35 -12.17 -10.38 8.68
C PRO A 35 -11.91 -10.38 7.17
N ARG A 36 -12.96 -10.18 6.36
CA ARG A 36 -12.82 -10.09 4.90
C ARG A 36 -12.04 -8.83 4.51
N LEU A 37 -12.30 -7.72 5.18
CA LEU A 37 -11.61 -6.46 4.94
C LEU A 37 -10.13 -6.53 5.37
N ALA A 38 -9.82 -7.19 6.48
CA ALA A 38 -8.45 -7.43 6.92
C ALA A 38 -7.68 -8.33 5.95
N LEU A 39 -8.29 -9.44 5.50
CA LEU A 39 -7.70 -10.32 4.48
C LEU A 39 -7.46 -9.55 3.18
N LEU A 40 -8.45 -8.78 2.73
CA LEU A 40 -8.32 -7.94 1.55
C LEU A 40 -7.14 -6.97 1.66
N LEU A 41 -7.03 -6.26 2.78
CA LEU A 41 -5.94 -5.30 3.02
C LEU A 41 -4.58 -6.00 2.83
N VAL A 42 -4.38 -7.14 3.49
CA VAL A 42 -3.13 -7.92 3.44
C VAL A 42 -2.84 -8.39 2.02
N PHE A 43 -3.79 -9.04 1.35
CA PHE A 43 -3.57 -9.63 0.04
C PHE A 43 -3.50 -8.61 -1.09
N ALA A 44 -4.27 -7.52 -1.02
CA ALA A 44 -4.17 -6.41 -1.96
C ALA A 44 -2.79 -5.76 -1.87
N ASN A 45 -2.35 -5.42 -0.64
CA ASN A 45 -1.01 -4.89 -0.40
C ASN A 45 0.09 -5.85 -0.86
N LEU A 46 -0.06 -7.15 -0.58
CA LEU A 46 0.92 -8.15 -1.00
C LEU A 46 1.02 -8.20 -2.53
N ALA A 47 -0.10 -8.13 -3.26
CA ALA A 47 -0.10 -8.13 -4.72
C ALA A 47 0.47 -6.82 -5.30
N THR A 48 0.15 -5.67 -4.72
CA THR A 48 0.57 -4.36 -5.24
C THR A 48 2.02 -4.06 -4.92
N HIS A 49 2.43 -4.20 -3.66
CA HIS A 49 3.74 -3.76 -3.20
C HIS A 49 4.87 -4.70 -3.64
N GLN A 50 4.60 -5.99 -3.84
CA GLN A 50 5.56 -6.90 -4.48
C GLN A 50 5.91 -6.44 -5.90
N ALA A 51 4.92 -5.99 -6.67
CA ALA A 51 5.17 -5.42 -7.99
C ALA A 51 5.98 -4.11 -7.88
N VAL A 52 5.62 -3.20 -6.98
CA VAL A 52 6.35 -1.94 -6.79
C VAL A 52 7.82 -2.16 -6.42
N TRP A 53 8.09 -3.06 -5.47
CA TRP A 53 9.45 -3.24 -4.94
C TRP A 53 10.34 -4.15 -5.79
N PHE A 54 9.78 -5.16 -6.47
CA PHE A 54 10.58 -6.13 -7.23
C PHE A 54 10.46 -6.02 -8.74
N VAL A 55 9.35 -5.48 -9.27
CA VAL A 55 9.17 -5.32 -10.72
C VAL A 55 9.51 -3.90 -11.16
N PHE A 56 8.91 -2.88 -10.52
CA PHE A 56 9.09 -1.49 -10.96
C PHE A 56 10.52 -0.99 -10.75
N THR A 57 11.24 -1.53 -9.77
CA THR A 57 12.67 -1.23 -9.54
C THR A 57 13.60 -1.76 -10.64
N GLN A 58 13.11 -2.67 -11.49
CA GLN A 58 13.82 -3.17 -12.67
C GLN A 58 13.46 -2.39 -13.94
N LEU A 59 12.30 -1.72 -13.95
CA LEU A 59 11.78 -0.99 -15.11
C LEU A 59 12.11 0.51 -15.07
N PHE A 60 12.20 1.09 -13.86
CA PHE A 60 12.41 2.51 -13.67
C PHE A 60 13.54 2.78 -12.68
N LEU A 61 14.16 3.96 -12.82
CA LEU A 61 15.18 4.42 -11.89
C LEU A 61 14.52 4.89 -10.58
N VAL A 62 14.80 4.18 -9.49
CA VAL A 62 14.31 4.50 -8.14
C VAL A 62 14.68 5.94 -7.77
N GLY A 63 13.75 6.66 -7.13
CA GLY A 63 13.91 8.05 -6.74
C GLY A 63 13.58 9.07 -7.84
N THR A 64 13.28 8.63 -9.06
CA THR A 64 12.79 9.53 -10.11
C THR A 64 11.28 9.78 -10.01
N MET A 65 10.83 10.91 -10.56
CA MET A 65 9.40 11.21 -10.70
C MET A 65 8.69 10.14 -11.55
N ALA A 66 9.33 9.62 -12.60
CA ALA A 66 8.76 8.58 -13.44
C ALA A 66 8.51 7.28 -12.65
N TYR A 67 9.48 6.84 -11.84
CA TYR A 67 9.31 5.69 -10.93
C TYR A 67 8.15 5.94 -9.96
N THR A 68 8.14 7.10 -9.30
CA THR A 68 7.14 7.44 -8.28
C THR A 68 5.74 7.45 -8.89
N VAL A 69 5.52 8.17 -9.99
CA VAL A 69 4.20 8.23 -10.65
C VAL A 69 3.74 6.85 -11.09
N ALA A 70 4.62 6.05 -11.69
CA ALA A 70 4.26 4.71 -12.14
C ALA A 70 3.89 3.79 -10.98
N ALA A 71 4.73 3.75 -9.93
CA ALA A 71 4.53 2.90 -8.75
C ALA A 71 3.25 3.27 -7.98
N GLU A 72 3.06 4.55 -7.67
CA GLU A 72 1.89 5.04 -6.93
C GLU A 72 0.59 4.84 -7.73
N THR A 73 0.63 5.12 -9.04
CA THR A 73 -0.55 4.90 -9.91
C THR A 73 -0.93 3.43 -9.96
N TRP A 74 0.06 2.54 -10.04
CA TRP A 74 -0.18 1.10 -10.02
C TRP A 74 -0.81 0.65 -8.71
N ALA A 75 -0.22 1.04 -7.58
CA ALA A 75 -0.70 0.65 -6.25
C ALA A 75 -2.14 1.13 -6.01
N VAL A 76 -2.42 2.42 -6.26
CA VAL A 76 -3.78 2.99 -6.15
C VAL A 76 -4.77 2.29 -7.07
N ALA A 77 -4.43 2.10 -8.35
CA ALA A 77 -5.35 1.50 -9.32
C ALA A 77 -5.66 0.04 -8.99
N ALA A 78 -4.64 -0.76 -8.67
CA ALA A 78 -4.80 -2.16 -8.35
C ALA A 78 -5.57 -2.35 -7.04
N GLU A 79 -5.27 -1.59 -5.99
CA GLU A 79 -6.01 -1.64 -4.72
C GLU A 79 -7.44 -1.19 -4.88
N ALA A 80 -7.71 -0.12 -5.64
CA ALA A 80 -9.07 0.29 -5.95
C ALA A 80 -9.87 -0.81 -6.65
N VAL A 81 -9.25 -1.59 -7.55
CA VAL A 81 -9.88 -2.75 -8.20
C VAL A 81 -10.21 -3.84 -7.18
N PHE A 82 -9.26 -4.21 -6.31
CA PHE A 82 -9.51 -5.20 -5.25
C PHE A 82 -10.61 -4.77 -4.30
N TYR A 83 -10.58 -3.51 -3.85
CA TYR A 83 -11.57 -2.93 -2.95
C TYR A 83 -12.96 -2.88 -3.58
N TRP A 84 -13.05 -2.51 -4.85
CA TRP A 84 -14.31 -2.50 -5.60
C TRP A 84 -14.88 -3.91 -5.78
N ALA A 85 -14.05 -4.88 -6.14
CA ALA A 85 -14.47 -6.25 -6.44
C ALA A 85 -15.12 -6.95 -5.24
N ILE A 86 -14.67 -6.67 -4.01
CA ILE A 86 -15.14 -7.37 -2.81
C ILE A 86 -16.21 -6.61 -2.03
N SER A 87 -16.50 -5.36 -2.42
CA SER A 87 -17.36 -4.44 -1.66
C SER A 87 -18.62 -4.05 -2.44
N PRO A 88 -19.52 -5.01 -2.72
CA PRO A 88 -20.75 -4.73 -3.44
C PRO A 88 -21.58 -3.68 -2.69
N GLY A 89 -22.04 -2.65 -3.41
CA GLY A 89 -22.82 -1.54 -2.85
C GLY A 89 -22.01 -0.36 -2.34
N VAL A 90 -20.68 -0.44 -2.32
CA VAL A 90 -19.82 0.73 -2.05
C VAL A 90 -19.60 1.49 -3.37
N SER A 91 -19.79 2.82 -3.34
CA SER A 91 -19.62 3.63 -4.54
C SER A 91 -18.16 3.64 -5.01
N THR A 92 -17.94 3.64 -6.33
CA THR A 92 -16.60 3.68 -6.94
C THR A 92 -15.79 4.89 -6.48
N ARG A 93 -16.46 6.05 -6.29
CA ARG A 93 -15.83 7.26 -5.74
C ARG A 93 -15.27 7.03 -4.34
N ARG A 94 -16.01 6.34 -3.48
CA ARG A 94 -15.58 6.03 -2.11
C ARG A 94 -14.42 5.04 -2.12
N VAL A 95 -14.50 3.99 -2.94
CA VAL A 95 -13.41 3.02 -3.11
C VAL A 95 -12.12 3.71 -3.55
N PHE A 96 -12.20 4.53 -4.60
CA PHE A 96 -11.05 5.26 -5.12
C PHE A 96 -10.48 6.25 -4.09
N ALA A 97 -11.35 6.99 -3.39
CA ALA A 97 -10.92 7.90 -2.33
C ALA A 97 -10.17 7.18 -1.20
N VAL A 98 -10.64 5.98 -0.80
CA VAL A 98 -9.96 5.17 0.21
C VAL A 98 -8.60 4.69 -0.29
N ALA A 99 -8.50 4.16 -1.51
CA ALA A 99 -7.24 3.71 -2.10
C ALA A 99 -6.21 4.85 -2.18
N VAL A 100 -6.62 6.01 -2.73
CA VAL A 100 -5.75 7.19 -2.81
C VAL A 100 -5.30 7.66 -1.42
N SER A 101 -6.21 7.71 -0.45
CA SER A 101 -5.88 8.19 0.90
C SER A 101 -4.92 7.24 1.62
N ALA A 102 -5.14 5.93 1.48
CA ALA A 102 -4.28 4.90 2.06
C ALA A 102 -2.86 4.97 1.49
N ASN A 103 -2.74 4.95 0.16
CA ASN A 103 -1.45 4.98 -0.54
C ASN A 103 -0.71 6.31 -0.31
N ALA A 104 -1.41 7.44 -0.34
CA ALA A 104 -0.77 8.73 -0.05
C ALA A 104 -0.24 8.79 1.38
N ALA A 105 -0.98 8.25 2.36
CA ALA A 105 -0.53 8.20 3.74
C ALA A 105 0.66 7.26 3.93
N SER A 106 0.62 6.06 3.35
CA SER A 106 1.71 5.08 3.44
C SER A 106 2.96 5.57 2.72
N PHE A 107 2.83 6.22 1.56
CA PHE A 107 3.94 6.89 0.87
C PHE A 107 4.60 7.97 1.73
N VAL A 108 3.81 8.92 2.26
CA VAL A 108 4.34 10.02 3.08
C VAL A 108 5.00 9.49 4.34
N LEU A 109 4.34 8.58 5.08
CA LEU A 109 4.89 8.04 6.31
C LEU A 109 6.08 7.13 6.07
N GLY A 110 6.09 6.37 4.98
CA GLY A 110 7.25 5.60 4.54
C GLY A 110 8.45 6.50 4.24
N HIS A 111 8.24 7.63 3.55
CA HIS A 111 9.29 8.59 3.25
C HIS A 111 9.84 9.26 4.53
N VAL A 112 8.95 9.65 5.45
CA VAL A 112 9.32 10.20 6.75
C VAL A 112 10.10 9.17 7.58
N ALA A 113 9.65 7.92 7.63
CA ALA A 113 10.33 6.84 8.34
C ALA A 113 11.73 6.58 7.78
N ALA A 114 11.87 6.50 6.46
CA ALA A 114 13.17 6.33 5.80
C ALA A 114 14.13 7.49 6.07
N THR A 115 13.61 8.71 6.24
CA THR A 115 14.41 9.92 6.50
C THR A 115 14.82 10.03 7.97
N LEU A 116 13.88 9.83 8.89
CA LEU A 116 14.07 10.08 10.32
C LEU A 116 14.59 8.86 11.09
N TRP A 117 14.32 7.66 10.58
CA TRP A 117 14.64 6.40 11.23
C TRP A 117 15.07 5.34 10.20
N PRO A 118 16.22 5.53 9.53
CA PRO A 118 16.68 4.63 8.47
C PRO A 118 16.88 3.19 8.95
N ASP A 119 17.13 2.98 10.23
CA ASP A 119 17.29 1.65 10.83
C ASP A 119 15.96 0.96 11.15
N LEU A 120 14.80 1.62 10.98
CA LEU A 120 13.47 1.09 11.32
C LEU A 120 13.12 -0.05 10.38
N LEU A 121 13.60 0.09 9.16
CA LEU A 121 13.39 -0.85 8.08
C LEU A 121 14.48 -1.92 8.05
N ARG A 122 15.49 -1.86 8.91
CA ARG A 122 16.55 -2.89 8.98
C ARG A 122 16.26 -3.85 10.12
N LEU A 123 16.25 -5.14 9.84
CA LEU A 123 16.18 -6.15 10.91
C LEU A 123 17.50 -6.13 11.71
N PRO A 124 17.45 -6.32 13.04
CA PRO A 124 18.68 -6.45 13.83
C PRO A 124 19.44 -7.69 13.36
N THR A 125 20.69 -7.49 12.95
CA THR A 125 21.64 -8.54 12.54
C THR A 125 22.11 -9.38 13.72
#